data_AF-A0A1F7LUP7-F1
#
_entry.id   AF-A0A1F7LUP7-F1
#
_cell.length_a   1.000
_cell.length_b   1.000
_cell.length_c   1.000
_cell.angle_alpha   90.00
_cell.angle_beta   90.00
_cell.angle_gamma   90.00
#
_symmetry.space_group_name_H-M   'P 1'
#
loop_
_entity.id
_entity.type
_entity.pdbx_description
1 polymer ?
#
loop_
_entity_poly.entity_id
_entity_poly.type
_entity_poly.pdbx_seq_one_letter_code
_entity_poly.pdbx_strand_id
1 'polypeptide(L)' 'MSARRHTKFVREGSYAAEVDVELIEDDNGWSPYLSLGDARKLDDVRQALRRGDLQAASRLARVFSLTPVRR' A
#
# COMPACT_ATOMS: atom_id res chain seq x y z
N MET A 1 -15.24 11.39 -13.84
CA MET A 1 -14.54 10.84 -12.66
C MET A 1 -15.05 9.44 -12.38
N SER A 2 -14.19 8.44 -12.55
CA SER A 2 -14.42 7.05 -12.13
C SER A 2 -13.39 6.68 -11.07
N ALA A 3 -13.72 5.70 -10.23
CA ALA A 3 -12.77 5.12 -9.28
C ALA A 3 -12.63 3.63 -9.58
N ARG A 4 -11.39 3.13 -9.55
CA ARG A 4 -11.12 1.70 -9.65
C ARG A 4 -10.29 1.22 -8.48
N ARG A 5 -10.62 0.03 -7.97
CA ARG A 5 -9.81 -0.63 -6.95
C ARG A 5 -8.48 -1.09 -7.53
N HIS A 6 -7.43 -0.92 -6.74
CA HIS A 6 -6.09 -1.37 -7.08
C HIS A 6 -5.35 -1.77 -5.81
N THR A 7 -4.54 -2.81 -5.89
CA THR A 7 -3.70 -3.25 -4.79
C THR A 7 -2.29 -2.71 -5.00
N LYS A 8 -1.79 -1.91 -4.06
CA LYS A 8 -0.41 -1.44 -4.02
C LYS A 8 0.42 -2.34 -3.10
N PHE A 9 1.66 -2.56 -3.50
CA PHE A 9 2.61 -3.35 -2.71
C PHE A 9 3.60 -2.41 -2.02
N VAL A 10 3.70 -2.49 -0.70
CA VAL A 10 4.66 -1.75 0.12
C VAL A 10 5.67 -2.75 0.69
N ARG A 11 6.96 -2.50 0.52
CA ARG A 11 8.04 -3.34 1.04
C ARG A 11 8.94 -2.54 1.97
N GLU A 12 9.20 -3.08 3.16
CA GLU A 12 10.14 -2.53 4.13
C GLU A 12 10.92 -3.70 4.76
N GLY A 13 12.23 -3.75 4.51
CA GLY A 13 13.10 -4.81 5.01
C GLY A 13 12.64 -6.23 4.62
N SER A 14 12.41 -7.05 5.64
CA SER A 14 11.94 -8.45 5.52
C SER A 14 10.42 -8.58 5.42
N TYR A 15 9.68 -7.48 5.35
CA TYR A 15 8.21 -7.51 5.30
C TYR A 15 7.68 -6.82 4.05
N ALA A 16 6.47 -7.21 3.67
CA ALA A 16 5.69 -6.51 2.67
C ALA A 16 4.22 -6.43 3.06
N ALA A 17 3.48 -5.53 2.43
CA ALA A 17 2.04 -5.42 2.59
C ALA A 17 1.35 -5.16 1.24
N GLU A 18 0.23 -5.86 1.03
CA GLU A 18 -0.75 -5.56 -0.02
C GLU A 18 -1.80 -4.61 0.57
N VAL A 19 -1.88 -3.42 0.00
CA VAL A 19 -2.75 -2.34 0.42
C VAL A 19 -3.76 -2.05 -0.67
N ASP A 20 -5.04 -2.33 -0.41
CA ASP A 20 -6.11 -1.92 -1.31
C ASP A 20 -6.35 -0.42 -1.22
N VAL A 21 -6.37 0.22 -2.38
CA VAL A 21 -6.57 1.66 -2.57
C VAL A 21 -7.52 1.91 -3.74
N GLU A 22 -8.09 3.12 -3.80
CA GLU A 22 -8.84 3.57 -4.96
C GLU A 22 -8.01 4.52 -5.82
N LEU A 23 -7.95 4.21 -7.11
CA LEU A 23 -7.39 5.10 -8.11
C LEU A 23 -8.52 5.86 -8.77
N ILE A 24 -8.42 7.18 -8.70
CA ILE A 24 -9.38 8.12 -9.29
C ILE A 24 -8.90 8.44 -10.70
N GLU A 25 -9.80 8.23 -11.65
CA GLU A 25 -9.62 8.52 -13.07
C GLU A 25 -10.49 9.70 -13.47
N ASP A 26 -9.88 10.70 -14.09
CA ASP A 26 -10.56 11.81 -14.75
C ASP A 26 -9.87 12.13 -16.10
N ASP A 27 -10.46 13.08 -16.84
CA ASP A 27 -9.98 13.47 -18.18
C ASP A 27 -8.77 14.41 -18.12
N ASN A 28 -8.18 14.62 -16.94
CA ASN A 28 -7.01 15.46 -16.75
C ASN A 28 -5.72 14.67 -17.07
N GLY A 29 -4.67 15.38 -17.50
CA GLY A 29 -3.39 14.78 -17.90
C GLY A 29 -2.56 14.11 -16.79
N TRP A 30 -3.05 14.14 -15.54
CA TRP A 30 -2.38 13.56 -14.36
C TRP A 30 -3.14 12.37 -13.74
N SER A 31 -4.19 11.91 -14.41
CA SER A 31 -4.91 10.67 -14.07
C SER A 31 -4.07 9.41 -14.42
N PRO A 32 -4.15 8.31 -13.64
CA PRO A 32 -4.89 8.15 -12.39
C PRO A 32 -4.10 8.65 -11.17
N TYR A 33 -4.81 9.13 -10.14
CA TYR A 33 -4.22 9.54 -8.85
C TYR A 33 -4.90 8.87 -7.65
N LEU A 34 -4.25 8.96 -6.50
CA LEU A 34 -4.76 8.44 -5.23
C LEU A 34 -5.59 9.50 -4.50
N SER A 35 -6.57 9.05 -3.73
CA SER A 35 -7.17 9.91 -2.71
C SER A 35 -6.12 10.28 -1.64
N LEU A 36 -6.30 11.42 -0.98
CA LEU A 36 -5.44 11.80 0.15
C LEU A 36 -5.48 10.75 1.28
N GLY A 37 -6.64 10.13 1.49
CA GLY A 37 -6.81 9.06 2.47
C GLY A 37 -5.98 7.83 2.12
N ASP A 38 -6.01 7.38 0.87
CA ASP A 38 -5.23 6.22 0.41
C ASP A 38 -3.73 6.52 0.41
N ALA A 39 -3.33 7.75 0.04
CA ALA A 39 -1.94 8.17 0.13
C ALA A 39 -1.43 8.11 1.58
N ARG A 40 -2.24 8.58 2.55
CA ARG A 40 -1.92 8.47 4.00
C ARG A 40 -1.89 7.02 4.47
N LYS A 41 -2.87 6.20 4.07
CA LYS A 41 -2.93 4.78 4.41
C LYS A 41 -1.65 4.04 3.97
N LEU A 42 -1.17 4.30 2.75
CA LEU A 42 0.08 3.74 2.26
C LEU A 42 1.28 4.19 3.10
N ASP A 43 1.31 5.45 3.52
CA ASP A 43 2.37 5.97 4.37
C ASP A 43 2.36 5.35 5.77
N ASP A 44 1.18 5.22 6.38
CA ASP A 44 1.00 4.59 7.70
C ASP A 44 1.45 3.13 7.69
N VAL A 45 1.06 2.37 6.65
CA VAL A 45 1.52 0.98 6.44
C VAL A 45 3.03 0.94 6.30
N ARG A 46 3.61 1.79 5.46
CA ARG A 46 5.07 1.87 5.26
C ARG A 46 5.80 2.15 6.56
N GLN A 47 5.33 3.12 7.35
CA GLN A 47 5.93 3.45 8.64
C GLN A 47 5.78 2.32 9.67
N ALA A 48 4.62 1.67 9.73
CA ALA A 48 4.38 0.56 10.64
C ALA A 48 5.32 -0.62 10.32
N LEU A 49 5.43 -1.01 9.05
CA LEU A 49 6.36 -2.06 8.62
C LEU A 49 7.81 -1.70 8.95
N ARG A 50 8.23 -0.45 8.67
CA ARG A 50 9.58 0.03 8.97
C ARG A 50 9.93 -0.03 10.46
N ARG A 51 8.96 0.27 11.34
CA ARG A 51 9.12 0.18 12.80
C ARG A 51 8.99 -1.25 13.34
N GLY A 52 8.61 -2.22 12.50
CA GLY A 52 8.30 -3.59 12.93
C GLY A 52 6.95 -3.73 13.66
N ASP A 53 6.09 -2.71 13.61
CA ASP A 53 4.73 -2.78 14.17
C ASP A 53 3.78 -3.50 13.21
N LEU A 54 3.90 -4.82 13.18
CA LEU A 54 3.12 -5.68 12.28
C LEU A 54 1.62 -5.69 12.64
N GLN A 55 1.28 -5.44 13.90
CA GLN A 55 -0.11 -5.38 14.32
C GLN A 55 -0.81 -4.15 13.72
N ALA A 56 -0.17 -2.97 13.79
CA ALA A 56 -0.70 -1.77 13.15
C ALA A 56 -0.79 -1.91 11.64
N ALA A 57 0.26 -2.44 11.00
CA ALA A 57 0.26 -2.69 9.56
C ALA A 57 -0.87 -3.66 9.13
N SER A 58 -1.09 -4.74 9.89
CA SER A 58 -2.10 -5.76 9.55
C SER A 58 -3.54 -5.30 9.71
N ARG A 59 -3.79 -4.21 10.46
CA ARG A 59 -5.13 -3.59 10.53
C ARG A 59 -5.48 -2.83 9.25
N LEU A 60 -4.48 -2.37 8.51
CA LEU A 60 -4.65 -1.53 7.33
C LEU A 60 -4.45 -2.30 6.01
N ALA A 61 -3.72 -3.42 6.05
CA ALA A 61 -3.25 -4.14 4.88
C ALA A 61 -2.98 -5.61 5.16
N ARG A 62 -2.86 -6.43 4.12
CA ARG A 62 -2.42 -7.82 4.24
C ARG A 62 -0.90 -7.87 4.28
N VAL A 63 -0.33 -8.27 5.41
CA VAL A 63 1.13 -8.26 5.65
C VAL A 63 1.74 -9.64 5.41
N PHE A 64 2.94 -9.66 4.84
CA PHE A 64 3.73 -10.84 4.51
C PHE A 64 5.13 -10.72 5.08
N SER A 65 5.69 -11.85 5.52
CA SER A 65 7.13 -12.01 5.70
C SER A 65 7.74 -12.46 4.37
N LEU A 66 8.80 -11.79 3.93
CA LEU A 66 9.49 -12.07 2.68
C LEU A 66 10.64 -13.04 2.91
N THR A 67 10.61 -14.16 2.21
CA THR A 67 11.71 -15.12 2.17
C THR A 67 12.34 -15.10 0.78
N PRO A 68 13.63 -14.72 0.65
CA PRO A 68 14.32 -14.78 -0.63
C PRO A 68 14.33 -16.21 -1.18
N VAL A 69 13.98 -16.37 -2.46
CA VAL A 69 14.15 -17.66 -3.16
C VAL A 69 15.62 -17.81 -3.51
N ARG A 70 16.29 -18.81 -2.94
CA ARG A 70 17.66 -19.18 -3.32
C ARG A 70 17.59 -20.03 -4.59
N ARG A 71 18.37 -19.64 -5.61
CA ARG A 71 18.59 -20.43 -6.82
C ARG A 71 19.91 -21.19 -6.70
#